data_AF-A0A6S7IDB9-F1
#
_entry.id   AF-A0A6S7IDB9-F1
#
_cell.length_a   1.000
_cell.length_b   1.000
_cell.length_c   1.000
_cell.angle_alpha   90.00
_cell.angle_beta   90.00
_cell.angle_gamma   90.00
#
_symmetry.space_group_name_H-M   'P 1'
#
loop_
_entity.id
_entity.type
_entity.pdbx_description
1 polymer ?
#
loop_
_entity_poly.entity_id
_entity_poly.type
_entity_poly.pdbx_seq_one_letter_code
_entity_poly.pdbx_strand_id
1 'polypeptide(L)'
;MFLCLDKFFCDFEDPNSCQWTQDKSDDFDWTRNQASTPSEGTGPLTDHTKGSGPLTNKKQGPGSIQHSGGLCIHVLRGAHTRPIEGQILVTYVRCGEDRLEFQLLPNGILTLTRYAMCVKPVGLVTDGVLVGVFSSCNVTDTWNWTAQGSLQYKKKMCLKPEYGVDPKSNEKLVLYSVCNERQNFFEFVPTSGWYLYIEASSPRRPNDIARLISPSTTKAKSCFLFFYHMFGRDVGKLQVYVKSRGKMDSVWSLSGDQGNEWHQAQVAVNNQTVSYQVSMHV
;
A
#
# COMPACT_ATOMS: atom_id res chain seq x y z
N MET A 1 9.56 28.26 18.35
CA MET A 1 9.00 26.92 18.08
C MET A 1 7.79 27.10 17.17
N PHE A 2 7.85 26.63 15.92
CA PHE A 2 6.73 26.74 14.98
C PHE A 2 5.70 25.66 15.31
N LEU A 3 4.42 26.03 15.42
CA LEU A 3 3.32 25.09 15.64
C LEU A 3 2.70 24.72 14.29
N CYS A 4 2.83 23.45 13.90
CA CYS A 4 2.08 22.88 12.77
C CYS A 4 0.62 22.69 13.19
N LEU A 5 -0.23 23.66 12.87
CA LEU A 5 -1.66 23.59 13.20
C LEU A 5 -2.42 22.72 12.21
N ASP A 6 -1.91 22.59 10.99
CA ASP A 6 -2.44 21.72 9.96
C ASP A 6 -1.30 20.93 9.32
N LYS A 7 -1.54 19.65 9.03
CA LYS A 7 -0.59 18.75 8.41
C LYS A 7 -1.21 18.23 7.14
N PHE A 8 -0.47 18.27 6.04
CA PHE A 8 -0.90 17.68 4.78
C PHE A 8 0.21 16.82 4.20
N PHE A 9 -0.19 15.71 3.60
CA PHE A 9 0.66 14.76 2.89
C PHE A 9 -0.13 14.15 1.74
N CYS A 10 0.56 13.57 0.78
CA CYS A 10 -0.03 12.66 -0.19
C CYS A 10 0.73 11.33 -0.09
N ASP A 11 -0.01 10.26 0.12
CA ASP A 11 0.52 8.89 0.13
C ASP A 11 0.50 8.24 -1.26
N PHE A 12 0.03 8.97 -2.28
CA PHE A 12 -0.08 8.54 -3.68
C PHE A 12 -0.90 7.25 -3.91
N GLU A 13 -1.65 6.78 -2.91
CA GLU A 13 -2.53 5.62 -3.03
C GLU A 13 -3.73 5.91 -3.95
N ASP A 14 -4.20 7.17 -3.98
CA ASP A 14 -5.20 7.64 -4.95
C ASP A 14 -4.61 7.64 -6.38
N PRO A 15 -5.29 7.04 -7.39
CA PRO A 15 -4.87 7.11 -8.80
C PRO A 15 -4.69 8.53 -9.33
N ASN A 16 -5.37 9.52 -8.76
CA ASN A 16 -5.22 10.94 -9.09
C ASN A 16 -4.07 11.61 -8.33
N SER A 17 -3.23 10.86 -7.62
CA SER A 17 -2.05 11.34 -6.89
C SER A 17 -2.35 12.51 -5.94
N CYS A 18 -3.49 12.46 -5.24
CA CYS A 18 -4.02 13.55 -4.41
C CYS A 18 -4.04 14.92 -5.11
N GLN A 19 -4.30 14.94 -6.43
CA GLN A 19 -4.27 16.11 -7.30
C GLN A 19 -2.90 16.80 -7.44
N TRP A 20 -1.82 16.13 -7.03
CA TRP A 20 -0.48 16.59 -7.39
C TRP A 20 -0.30 16.47 -8.90
N THR A 21 0.33 17.47 -9.50
CA THR A 21 0.55 17.53 -10.94
C THR A 21 2.04 17.53 -11.22
N GLN A 22 2.44 16.65 -12.13
CA GLN A 22 3.73 16.68 -12.77
C GLN A 22 3.86 17.94 -13.64
N ASP A 23 4.93 18.71 -13.46
CA ASP A 23 5.32 19.74 -14.43
C ASP A 23 5.82 19.05 -15.70
N LYS A 24 5.31 19.45 -16.87
CA LYS A 24 5.71 18.85 -18.16
C LYS A 24 6.70 19.71 -18.94
N SER A 25 7.14 20.81 -18.33
CA SER A 25 8.10 21.75 -18.92
C SER A 25 9.53 21.53 -18.44
N ASP A 26 9.75 20.50 -17.62
CA ASP A 26 11.04 20.09 -17.09
C ASP A 26 11.66 18.96 -17.94
N ASP A 27 12.75 18.36 -17.46
CA ASP A 27 13.57 17.44 -18.25
C ASP A 27 13.01 16.01 -18.27
N PHE A 28 12.25 15.62 -17.23
CA PHE A 28 11.61 14.32 -17.13
C PHE A 28 10.48 14.26 -16.08
N ASP A 29 9.64 13.23 -16.21
CA ASP A 29 8.44 13.09 -15.40
C ASP A 29 8.59 12.13 -14.21
N TRP A 30 8.00 12.49 -13.06
CA TRP A 30 7.78 11.55 -11.96
C TRP A 30 6.86 10.42 -12.40
N THR A 31 7.23 9.19 -12.08
CA THR A 31 6.46 8.00 -12.43
C THR A 31 5.86 7.37 -11.17
N ARG A 32 4.57 7.04 -11.23
CA ARG A 32 3.88 6.30 -10.15
C ARG A 32 4.17 4.81 -10.28
N ASN A 33 4.73 4.21 -9.23
CA ASN A 33 5.18 2.81 -9.24
C ASN A 33 4.72 2.04 -8.00
N GLN A 34 4.76 0.71 -8.12
CA GLN A 34 4.61 -0.26 -7.04
C GLN A 34 5.78 -1.23 -7.09
N ALA A 35 6.17 -1.79 -5.94
CA ALA A 35 7.31 -2.70 -5.81
C ALA A 35 8.65 -2.05 -6.22
N SER A 36 9.65 -2.82 -6.64
CA SER A 36 11.00 -2.32 -6.91
C SER A 36 11.08 -1.39 -8.12
N THR A 37 12.02 -0.45 -8.09
CA THR A 37 12.41 0.32 -9.29
C THR A 37 13.10 -0.56 -10.33
N PRO A 38 13.12 -0.16 -11.63
CA PRO A 38 13.72 -0.98 -12.70
C PRO A 38 15.24 -1.17 -12.57
N SER A 39 15.94 -0.23 -11.96
CA SER A 39 17.38 -0.22 -11.75
C SER A 39 17.79 -1.12 -10.57
N GLU A 40 18.79 -1.99 -10.79
CA GLU A 40 19.33 -2.85 -9.74
C GLU A 40 20.22 -2.06 -8.76
N GLY A 41 20.04 -2.29 -7.46
CA GLY A 41 20.88 -1.68 -6.42
C GLY A 41 20.58 -0.21 -6.11
N THR A 42 19.46 0.32 -6.60
CA THR A 42 18.97 1.68 -6.32
C THR A 42 17.47 1.67 -6.03
N GLY A 43 16.99 2.69 -5.32
CA GLY A 43 15.56 2.85 -5.00
C GLY A 43 15.00 1.80 -4.02
N PRO A 44 13.74 1.95 -3.62
CA PRO A 44 13.11 1.04 -2.66
C PRO A 44 12.69 -0.28 -3.33
N LEU A 45 12.80 -1.40 -2.61
CA LEU A 45 12.21 -2.68 -3.05
C LEU A 45 10.67 -2.69 -2.96
N THR A 46 10.10 -1.85 -2.08
CA THR A 46 8.66 -1.68 -1.84
C THR A 46 8.38 -0.26 -1.30
N ASP A 47 7.20 0.28 -1.60
CA ASP A 47 6.68 1.56 -1.08
C ASP A 47 6.54 1.63 0.46
N HIS A 48 6.56 2.84 1.06
CA HIS A 48 6.35 3.10 2.49
C HIS A 48 4.88 3.23 2.94
N THR A 49 3.99 3.78 2.13
CA THR A 49 2.60 4.10 2.54
C THR A 49 1.77 2.85 2.80
N LYS A 50 2.15 1.74 2.18
CA LYS A 50 1.70 0.41 2.61
C LYS A 50 2.84 -0.58 2.89
N GLY A 51 4.09 -0.18 3.10
CA GLY A 51 5.20 -1.16 3.20
C GLY A 51 6.54 -0.65 3.74
N SER A 52 6.56 0.10 4.84
CA SER A 52 7.69 0.17 5.81
C SER A 52 7.42 1.05 7.03
N GLY A 53 6.25 1.69 7.13
CA GLY A 53 5.64 1.87 8.45
C GLY A 53 5.30 0.50 9.04
N PRO A 54 5.49 0.23 10.34
CA PRO A 54 4.99 -1.00 10.93
C PRO A 54 3.52 -1.13 10.53
N LEU A 55 3.11 -2.27 9.95
CA LEU A 55 1.69 -2.64 9.88
C LEU A 55 1.11 -2.24 11.25
N THR A 56 0.30 -1.19 11.29
CA THR A 56 -0.18 -0.64 12.58
C THR A 56 -0.90 -1.72 13.37
N ASN A 57 -1.38 -2.75 12.65
CA ASN A 57 -1.67 -4.07 13.19
C ASN A 57 -1.47 -5.19 12.14
N LYS A 58 -0.43 -6.02 12.28
CA LYS A 58 -0.19 -7.23 11.44
C LYS A 58 -1.38 -8.22 11.38
N LYS A 59 -2.39 -8.02 12.22
CA LYS A 59 -3.59 -8.87 12.30
C LYS A 59 -4.84 -8.23 11.68
N GLN A 60 -4.78 -7.02 11.13
CA GLN A 60 -5.96 -6.35 10.57
C GLN A 60 -5.82 -5.93 9.09
N GLY A 61 -4.61 -5.96 8.53
CA GLY A 61 -4.36 -5.38 7.21
C GLY A 61 -4.54 -3.85 7.24
N PRO A 62 -4.89 -3.20 6.12
CA PRO A 62 -5.16 -3.81 4.82
C PRO A 62 -3.90 -4.39 4.18
N GLY A 63 -4.04 -5.43 3.37
CA GLY A 63 -2.93 -6.08 2.67
C GLY A 63 -3.34 -7.36 1.96
N SER A 64 -2.40 -8.00 1.27
CA SER A 64 -2.63 -9.38 0.81
C SER A 64 -2.54 -10.33 2.01
N ILE A 65 -3.22 -11.47 1.92
CA ILE A 65 -3.09 -12.53 2.92
C ILE A 65 -2.21 -13.61 2.31
N GLN A 66 -1.03 -13.82 2.87
CA GLN A 66 -0.08 -14.82 2.40
C GLN A 66 -0.18 -16.09 3.25
N HIS A 67 -0.18 -17.24 2.60
CA HIS A 67 -0.03 -18.54 3.23
C HIS A 67 1.44 -18.83 3.52
N SER A 68 1.74 -19.60 4.57
CA SER A 68 3.12 -19.95 4.94
C SER A 68 3.94 -20.67 3.85
N GLY A 69 3.28 -21.27 2.85
CA GLY A 69 3.89 -21.83 1.63
C GLY A 69 4.24 -20.79 0.56
N GLY A 70 4.07 -19.49 0.83
CA GLY A 70 4.50 -18.37 -0.01
C GLY A 70 3.45 -17.85 -1.00
N LEU A 71 2.34 -18.55 -1.19
CA LEU A 71 1.24 -18.10 -2.08
C LEU A 71 0.27 -17.16 -1.35
N CYS A 72 -0.30 -16.20 -2.08
CA CYS A 72 -1.30 -15.28 -1.55
C CYS A 72 -2.73 -15.68 -1.90
N ILE A 73 -3.67 -15.28 -1.06
CA ILE A 73 -5.11 -15.39 -1.30
C ILE A 73 -5.50 -14.45 -2.44
N HIS A 74 -6.13 -15.00 -3.46
CA HIS A 74 -6.69 -14.30 -4.61
C HIS A 74 -8.18 -14.61 -4.69
N VAL A 75 -8.98 -13.66 -5.18
CA VAL A 75 -10.28 -14.00 -5.76
C VAL A 75 -10.01 -14.71 -7.09
N LEU A 76 -10.68 -15.82 -7.37
CA LEU A 76 -10.50 -16.55 -8.64
C LEU A 76 -10.70 -15.59 -9.84
N ARG A 77 -9.77 -15.63 -10.81
CA ARG A 77 -9.62 -14.67 -11.93
C ARG A 77 -9.11 -13.26 -11.53
N GLY A 78 -8.65 -13.09 -10.30
CA GLY A 78 -7.90 -11.94 -9.80
C GLY A 78 -8.71 -10.69 -9.45
N ALA A 79 -10.04 -10.66 -9.66
CA ALA A 79 -10.86 -9.46 -9.44
C ALA A 79 -10.37 -8.22 -10.23
N HIS A 80 -10.01 -8.39 -11.52
CA HIS A 80 -9.79 -7.25 -12.43
C HIS A 80 -11.05 -6.38 -12.55
N THR A 81 -12.20 -7.03 -12.48
CA THR A 81 -13.54 -6.43 -12.38
C THR A 81 -14.18 -6.86 -11.07
N ARG A 82 -15.29 -6.20 -10.69
CA ARG A 82 -16.05 -6.54 -9.49
C ARG A 82 -16.44 -8.04 -9.51
N PRO A 83 -16.06 -8.84 -8.49
CA PRO A 83 -16.44 -10.25 -8.42
C PRO A 83 -17.95 -10.46 -8.39
N ILE A 84 -18.40 -11.60 -8.93
CA ILE A 84 -19.78 -12.08 -8.75
C ILE A 84 -19.99 -12.63 -7.33
N GLU A 85 -21.24 -12.72 -6.88
CA GLU A 85 -21.57 -13.31 -5.58
C GLU A 85 -21.06 -14.75 -5.47
N GLY A 86 -20.34 -15.04 -4.39
CA GLY A 86 -19.77 -16.37 -4.13
C GLY A 86 -18.55 -16.70 -4.99
N GLN A 87 -17.97 -15.74 -5.73
CA GLN A 87 -16.70 -15.96 -6.42
C GLN A 87 -15.65 -16.41 -5.41
N ILE A 88 -15.11 -17.61 -5.62
CA ILE A 88 -14.28 -18.30 -4.63
C ILE A 88 -12.89 -17.68 -4.49
N LEU A 89 -12.27 -17.94 -3.35
CA LEU A 89 -10.87 -17.65 -3.08
C LEU A 89 -9.97 -18.82 -3.46
N VAL A 90 -8.79 -18.49 -3.98
CA VAL A 90 -7.73 -19.41 -4.36
C VAL A 90 -6.37 -18.91 -3.89
N THR A 91 -5.35 -19.75 -3.91
CA THR A 91 -3.94 -19.35 -3.73
C THR A 91 -3.31 -18.93 -5.07
N TYR A 92 -2.33 -18.02 -5.07
CA TYR A 92 -1.59 -17.61 -6.26
C TYR A 92 -0.19 -17.06 -5.94
N VAL A 93 0.74 -17.11 -6.90
CA VAL A 93 2.18 -16.79 -6.72
C VAL A 93 2.52 -15.32 -6.50
N ARG A 94 1.57 -14.39 -6.66
CA ARG A 94 1.81 -12.95 -6.52
C ARG A 94 1.07 -12.39 -5.33
N CYS A 95 1.78 -11.62 -4.52
CA CYS A 95 1.24 -10.87 -3.40
C CYS A 95 1.29 -9.38 -3.70
N GLY A 96 0.50 -8.61 -2.98
CA GLY A 96 0.59 -7.16 -2.90
C GLY A 96 -0.12 -6.38 -4.02
N GLU A 97 -0.97 -7.05 -4.80
CA GLU A 97 -1.84 -6.38 -5.79
C GLU A 97 -3.00 -5.66 -5.09
N ASP A 98 -3.16 -4.35 -5.33
CA ASP A 98 -4.20 -3.50 -4.71
C ASP A 98 -5.63 -4.03 -4.90
N ARG A 99 -5.91 -4.62 -6.06
CA ARG A 99 -7.19 -5.27 -6.38
C ARG A 99 -7.49 -6.54 -5.58
N LEU A 100 -6.51 -7.05 -4.84
CA LEU A 100 -6.56 -8.24 -4.00
C LEU A 100 -6.12 -7.91 -2.56
N GLU A 101 -6.43 -6.68 -2.15
CA GLU A 101 -6.24 -6.22 -0.79
C GLU A 101 -7.43 -6.64 0.08
N PHE A 102 -7.10 -7.25 1.23
CA PHE A 102 -8.06 -7.66 2.23
C PHE A 102 -7.86 -6.87 3.52
N GLN A 103 -8.92 -6.69 4.30
CA GLN A 103 -8.86 -6.04 5.60
C GLN A 103 -9.76 -6.78 6.59
N LEU A 104 -9.24 -7.08 7.78
CA LEU A 104 -10.03 -7.59 8.89
C LEU A 104 -10.46 -6.43 9.79
N LEU A 105 -11.73 -6.08 9.74
CA LEU A 105 -12.31 -4.98 10.50
C LEU A 105 -12.38 -5.29 12.01
N PRO A 106 -12.43 -4.28 12.89
CA PRO A 106 -12.50 -4.49 14.35
C PRO A 106 -13.70 -5.33 14.82
N ASN A 107 -14.80 -5.35 14.05
CA ASN A 107 -15.98 -6.17 14.31
C ASN A 107 -15.84 -7.63 13.84
N GLY A 108 -14.67 -8.02 13.32
CA GLY A 108 -14.37 -9.36 12.83
C GLY A 108 -14.80 -9.62 11.40
N ILE A 109 -15.30 -8.63 10.65
CA ILE A 109 -15.65 -8.84 9.25
C ILE A 109 -14.38 -8.76 8.39
N LEU A 110 -14.12 -9.79 7.60
CA LEU A 110 -13.04 -9.80 6.62
C LEU A 110 -13.57 -9.31 5.27
N THR A 111 -12.92 -8.30 4.69
CA THR A 111 -13.37 -7.66 3.45
C THR A 111 -12.31 -7.72 2.36
N LEU A 112 -12.75 -7.73 1.10
CA LEU A 112 -11.99 -7.32 -0.08
C LEU A 112 -12.20 -5.82 -0.25
N THR A 113 -11.16 -5.03 0.00
CA THR A 113 -11.28 -3.58 0.23
C THR A 113 -11.79 -2.84 -1.01
N ARG A 114 -11.18 -3.10 -2.18
CA ARG A 114 -11.49 -2.40 -3.45
C ARG A 114 -12.97 -2.37 -3.81
N TYR A 115 -13.70 -3.45 -3.51
CA TYR A 115 -15.12 -3.60 -3.87
C TYR A 115 -16.06 -3.62 -2.66
N ALA A 116 -15.53 -3.40 -1.46
CA ALA A 116 -16.26 -3.49 -0.19
C ALA A 116 -17.08 -4.80 -0.07
N MET A 117 -16.49 -5.93 -0.48
CA MET A 117 -17.15 -7.24 -0.43
C MET A 117 -16.68 -8.02 0.79
N CYS A 118 -17.57 -8.81 1.37
CA CYS A 118 -17.29 -9.61 2.56
C CYS A 118 -16.91 -11.05 2.21
N VAL A 119 -15.90 -11.56 2.91
CA VAL A 119 -15.42 -12.94 2.77
C VAL A 119 -16.22 -13.84 3.70
N LYS A 120 -16.84 -14.89 3.16
CA LYS A 120 -17.61 -15.88 3.94
C LYS A 120 -17.73 -17.22 3.19
N PRO A 121 -18.17 -18.30 3.85
CA PRO A 121 -18.41 -19.58 3.20
C PRO A 121 -19.47 -19.47 2.10
N VAL A 122 -19.28 -20.22 1.01
CA VAL A 122 -20.19 -20.26 -0.15
C VAL A 122 -21.40 -21.18 0.10
N GLY A 123 -21.43 -21.91 1.21
CA GLY A 123 -22.51 -22.82 1.58
C GLY A 123 -22.54 -23.15 3.06
N LEU A 124 -23.11 -24.31 3.39
CA LEU A 124 -23.17 -24.81 4.75
C LEU A 124 -21.77 -24.98 5.35
N VAL A 125 -21.63 -24.57 6.60
CA VAL A 125 -20.33 -24.53 7.30
C VAL A 125 -19.95 -25.95 7.75
N THR A 126 -19.25 -26.67 6.88
CA THR A 126 -18.73 -28.03 7.10
C THR A 126 -17.28 -28.13 6.62
N ASP A 127 -16.57 -29.20 7.00
CA ASP A 127 -15.20 -29.42 6.51
C ASP A 127 -15.18 -29.49 4.98
N GLY A 128 -14.27 -28.72 4.37
CA GLY A 128 -14.15 -28.62 2.92
C GLY A 128 -15.05 -27.56 2.26
N VAL A 129 -15.87 -26.81 3.01
CA VAL A 129 -16.69 -25.76 2.40
C VAL A 129 -15.80 -24.66 1.81
N LEU A 130 -16.09 -24.26 0.57
CA LEU A 130 -15.40 -23.18 -0.12
C LEU A 130 -15.66 -21.82 0.52
N VAL A 131 -14.67 -20.94 0.42
CA VAL A 131 -14.77 -19.56 0.87
C VAL A 131 -14.76 -18.62 -0.34
N GLY A 132 -15.61 -17.60 -0.32
CA GLY A 132 -15.76 -16.66 -1.43
C GLY A 132 -16.13 -15.25 -0.94
N VAL A 133 -16.32 -14.36 -1.90
CA VAL A 133 -16.67 -12.95 -1.67
C VAL A 133 -18.12 -12.65 -2.01
N PHE A 134 -18.76 -11.78 -1.23
CA PHE A 134 -20.17 -11.40 -1.39
C PHE A 134 -20.38 -9.92 -1.13
N SER A 135 -21.34 -9.28 -1.82
CA SER A 135 -21.70 -7.88 -1.51
C SER A 135 -22.43 -7.74 -0.18
N SER A 136 -23.07 -8.81 0.30
CA SER A 136 -23.80 -8.83 1.57
C SER A 136 -22.90 -9.21 2.74
N CYS A 137 -22.71 -8.26 3.66
CA CYS A 137 -21.95 -8.44 4.89
C CYS A 137 -22.88 -8.77 6.05
N ASN A 138 -22.80 -9.98 6.59
CA ASN A 138 -23.53 -10.37 7.79
C ASN A 138 -22.60 -10.25 9.00
N VAL A 139 -23.01 -9.49 10.01
CA VAL A 139 -22.22 -9.26 11.24
C VAL A 139 -21.90 -10.54 12.02
N THR A 140 -22.61 -11.63 11.75
CA THR A 140 -22.32 -12.93 12.36
C THR A 140 -21.16 -13.67 11.68
N ASP A 141 -20.84 -13.36 10.42
CA ASP A 141 -19.80 -14.00 9.61
C ASP A 141 -18.41 -13.46 9.98
N THR A 142 -18.02 -13.74 11.23
CA THR A 142 -16.83 -13.20 11.87
C THR A 142 -15.59 -14.07 11.64
N TRP A 143 -14.46 -13.39 11.51
CA TRP A 143 -13.12 -13.92 11.36
C TRP A 143 -12.22 -13.42 12.49
N ASN A 144 -11.29 -14.24 12.93
CA ASN A 144 -10.27 -13.88 13.91
C ASN A 144 -8.97 -14.61 13.64
N TRP A 145 -7.85 -13.98 13.98
CA TRP A 145 -6.56 -14.66 14.01
C TRP A 145 -6.43 -15.48 15.28
N THR A 146 -5.97 -16.72 15.15
CA THR A 146 -5.44 -17.47 16.30
C THR A 146 -4.07 -16.92 16.70
N ALA A 147 -3.58 -17.29 17.88
CA ALA A 147 -2.25 -16.88 18.33
C ALA A 147 -1.12 -17.39 17.42
N GLN A 148 -1.33 -18.52 16.73
CA GLN A 148 -0.35 -19.19 15.87
C GLN A 148 -0.49 -18.83 14.38
N GLY A 149 -1.44 -17.96 14.01
CA GLY A 149 -1.53 -17.44 12.64
C GLY A 149 -2.58 -18.13 11.74
N SER A 150 -3.53 -18.86 12.31
CA SER A 150 -4.68 -19.34 11.53
C SER A 150 -5.79 -18.30 11.45
N LEU A 151 -6.36 -18.16 10.26
CA LEU A 151 -7.52 -17.31 10.03
C LEU A 151 -8.80 -18.11 10.28
N GLN A 152 -9.43 -17.85 11.43
CA GLN A 152 -10.51 -18.65 11.99
C GLN A 152 -11.87 -18.00 11.75
N TYR A 153 -12.79 -18.73 11.15
CA TYR A 153 -14.18 -18.37 10.95
C TYR A 153 -15.05 -18.82 12.13
N LYS A 154 -15.85 -17.90 12.68
CA LYS A 154 -16.78 -18.11 13.81
C LYS A 154 -16.16 -18.86 15.00
N LYS A 155 -14.86 -18.67 15.24
CA LYS A 155 -14.06 -19.37 16.28
C LYS A 155 -14.12 -20.91 16.23
N LYS A 156 -14.47 -21.50 15.08
CA LYS A 156 -14.69 -22.95 14.95
C LYS A 156 -13.87 -23.58 13.84
N MET A 157 -13.74 -22.92 12.70
CA MET A 157 -13.09 -23.50 11.53
C MET A 157 -12.00 -22.57 11.02
N CYS A 158 -10.91 -23.12 10.52
CA CYS A 158 -9.79 -22.37 9.99
C CYS A 158 -9.71 -22.50 8.47
N LEU A 159 -9.35 -21.41 7.81
CA LEU A 159 -9.07 -21.39 6.39
C LEU A 159 -7.85 -22.26 6.08
N LYS A 160 -7.87 -22.99 4.98
CA LYS A 160 -6.69 -23.67 4.44
C LYS A 160 -6.81 -23.86 2.92
N PRO A 161 -5.70 -24.11 2.22
CA PRO A 161 -5.75 -24.71 0.89
C PRO A 161 -6.39 -26.10 0.91
N GLU A 162 -7.11 -26.45 -0.16
CA GLU A 162 -7.85 -27.71 -0.29
C GLU A 162 -6.96 -28.95 -0.03
N TYR A 163 -5.73 -28.96 -0.54
CA TYR A 163 -4.80 -30.11 -0.52
C TYR A 163 -3.65 -29.99 0.50
N GLY A 164 -3.49 -28.86 1.19
CA GLY A 164 -2.72 -28.78 2.44
C GLY A 164 -1.50 -27.85 2.45
N VAL A 165 -0.34 -28.38 2.86
CA VAL A 165 0.84 -27.60 3.32
C VAL A 165 1.57 -26.86 2.20
N ASP A 166 1.65 -27.45 1.01
CA ASP A 166 2.39 -26.89 -0.13
C ASP A 166 1.43 -26.54 -1.27
N PRO A 167 0.60 -25.50 -1.11
CA PRO A 167 -0.44 -25.21 -2.06
C PRO A 167 0.13 -24.89 -3.44
N LYS A 168 -0.62 -25.23 -4.49
CA LYS A 168 -0.31 -24.83 -5.86
C LYS A 168 -1.06 -23.58 -6.26
N SER A 169 -0.59 -22.90 -7.30
CA SER A 169 -1.31 -21.75 -7.85
C SER A 169 -2.70 -22.17 -8.33
N ASN A 170 -3.70 -21.34 -8.09
CA ASN A 170 -5.13 -21.58 -8.33
C ASN A 170 -5.75 -22.72 -7.48
N GLU A 171 -5.13 -23.11 -6.38
CA GLU A 171 -5.75 -24.05 -5.44
C GLU A 171 -6.84 -23.36 -4.62
N LYS A 172 -7.98 -24.04 -4.44
CA LYS A 172 -9.14 -23.47 -3.75
C LYS A 172 -8.88 -23.36 -2.25
N LEU A 173 -9.49 -22.35 -1.62
CA LEU A 173 -9.50 -22.23 -0.17
C LEU A 173 -10.81 -22.75 0.41
N VAL A 174 -10.66 -23.55 1.47
CA VAL A 174 -11.75 -24.19 2.18
C VAL A 174 -11.66 -23.93 3.68
N LEU A 175 -12.76 -24.10 4.40
CA LEU A 175 -12.72 -24.19 5.86
C LEU A 175 -12.44 -25.63 6.33
N TYR A 176 -11.73 -25.74 7.44
CA TYR A 176 -11.37 -26.99 8.08
C TYR A 176 -11.48 -26.89 9.60
N SER A 177 -11.95 -27.97 10.25
CA SER A 177 -12.18 -28.04 11.69
C SER A 177 -10.92 -27.95 12.54
N VAL A 178 -9.75 -28.26 11.97
CA VAL A 178 -8.47 -28.16 12.69
C VAL A 178 -7.78 -26.83 12.37
N CYS A 179 -7.33 -26.17 13.43
CA CYS A 179 -6.61 -24.92 13.41
C CYS A 179 -5.16 -25.13 13.87
N ASN A 180 -4.30 -24.19 13.50
CA ASN A 180 -2.90 -24.12 13.91
C ASN A 180 -1.99 -25.26 13.44
N GLU A 181 -2.17 -25.67 12.20
CA GLU A 181 -1.27 -26.57 11.49
C GLU A 181 -0.58 -25.80 10.37
N ARG A 182 0.58 -26.26 9.89
CA ARG A 182 1.31 -25.56 8.81
C ARG A 182 0.43 -25.20 7.61
N GLN A 183 -0.49 -26.07 7.24
CA GLN A 183 -1.42 -25.85 6.13
C GLN A 183 -2.41 -24.69 6.32
N ASN A 184 -2.62 -24.21 7.54
CA ASN A 184 -3.58 -23.14 7.84
C ASN A 184 -2.92 -21.91 8.48
N PHE A 185 -1.60 -21.73 8.31
CA PHE A 185 -0.91 -20.51 8.70
C PHE A 185 -0.93 -19.49 7.58
N PHE A 186 -1.42 -18.30 7.92
CA PHE A 186 -1.44 -17.13 7.07
C PHE A 186 -0.95 -15.92 7.84
N GLU A 187 -0.55 -14.90 7.11
CA GLU A 187 -0.28 -13.58 7.65
C GLU A 187 -0.72 -12.51 6.66
N PHE A 188 -1.03 -11.32 7.18
CA PHE A 188 -1.12 -10.16 6.30
C PHE A 188 0.28 -9.79 5.86
N VAL A 189 0.49 -9.81 4.55
CA VAL A 189 1.62 -9.13 3.93
C VAL A 189 1.13 -7.83 3.34
N PRO A 190 1.95 -6.77 3.41
CA PRO A 190 1.49 -5.48 2.94
C PRO A 190 1.21 -5.50 1.43
N THR A 191 0.21 -4.74 1.00
CA THR A 191 0.06 -4.40 -0.42
C THR A 191 1.25 -3.55 -0.85
N SER A 192 1.70 -3.69 -2.11
CA SER A 192 2.69 -2.73 -2.61
C SER A 192 1.97 -1.39 -2.70
N GLY A 193 2.21 -0.50 -1.74
CA GLY A 193 1.67 0.84 -1.82
C GLY A 193 2.27 1.58 -3.01
N TRP A 194 1.73 2.75 -3.28
CA TRP A 194 2.12 3.54 -4.44
C TRP A 194 3.05 4.65 -4.01
N TYR A 195 4.18 4.75 -4.70
CA TYR A 195 5.09 5.88 -4.56
C TYR A 195 5.30 6.53 -5.91
N LEU A 196 5.68 7.79 -5.87
CA LEU A 196 6.29 8.44 -7.01
C LEU A 196 7.79 8.23 -6.94
N TYR A 197 8.37 7.87 -8.07
CA TYR A 197 9.81 7.73 -8.22
C TYR A 197 10.28 8.41 -9.48
N ILE A 198 11.58 8.65 -9.48
CA ILE A 198 12.32 9.07 -10.65
C ILE A 198 13.49 8.10 -10.84
N GLU A 199 13.73 7.70 -12.08
CA GLU A 199 14.91 6.93 -12.42
C GLU A 199 16.10 7.90 -12.50
N ALA A 200 17.03 7.81 -11.55
CA ALA A 200 18.22 8.67 -11.49
C ALA A 200 19.36 8.15 -12.39
N SER A 201 19.29 6.90 -12.85
CA SER A 201 20.32 6.29 -13.69
C SER A 201 20.18 6.67 -15.18
N SER A 202 21.08 6.13 -16.01
CA SER A 202 21.12 6.39 -17.46
C SER A 202 19.74 6.19 -18.10
N PRO A 203 19.27 7.13 -18.94
CA PRO A 203 20.02 8.18 -19.64
C PRO A 203 20.01 9.56 -18.95
N ARG A 204 19.63 9.65 -17.66
CA ARG A 204 19.64 10.93 -16.93
C ARG A 204 21.04 11.55 -16.89
N ARG A 205 21.07 12.88 -16.97
CA ARG A 205 22.29 13.67 -16.91
C ARG A 205 22.33 14.51 -15.63
N PRO A 206 23.53 14.88 -15.15
CA PRO A 206 23.64 15.83 -14.05
C PRO A 206 22.88 17.13 -14.36
N ASN A 207 22.06 17.57 -13.41
CA ASN A 207 21.18 18.74 -13.48
C ASN A 207 19.90 18.58 -14.32
N ASP A 208 19.55 17.38 -14.79
CA ASP A 208 18.17 17.15 -15.22
C ASP A 208 17.24 17.39 -14.02
N ILE A 209 16.11 18.08 -14.23
CA ILE A 209 15.15 18.43 -13.18
C ILE A 209 13.82 17.74 -13.43
N ALA A 210 13.18 17.24 -12.36
CA ALA A 210 11.76 16.90 -12.37
C ALA A 210 11.02 17.56 -11.21
N ARG A 211 9.83 18.12 -11.49
CA ARG A 211 9.02 18.88 -10.53
C ARG A 211 7.64 18.27 -10.38
N LEU A 212 7.31 18.00 -9.12
CA LEU A 212 5.97 17.62 -8.71
C LEU A 212 5.35 18.79 -7.93
N ILE A 213 4.13 19.18 -8.27
CA ILE A 213 3.48 20.38 -7.75
C ILE A 213 2.18 20.00 -7.03
N SER A 214 2.01 20.47 -5.79
CA SER A 214 0.79 20.23 -5.01
C SER A 214 -0.40 21.05 -5.52
N PRO A 215 -1.64 20.69 -5.16
CA PRO A 215 -2.78 21.58 -5.27
C PRO A 215 -2.53 22.91 -4.54
N SER A 216 -3.16 23.97 -5.04
CA SER A 216 -3.17 25.28 -4.38
C SER A 216 -3.96 25.20 -3.08
N THR A 217 -3.40 25.76 -2.01
CA THR A 217 -4.04 25.81 -0.69
C THR A 217 -3.92 27.20 -0.09
N THR A 218 -4.78 27.53 0.87
CA THR A 218 -4.77 28.80 1.62
C THR A 218 -4.56 28.57 3.12
N LYS A 219 -4.26 27.34 3.54
CA LYS A 219 -4.11 26.98 4.96
C LYS A 219 -2.87 27.64 5.56
N ALA A 220 -3.07 28.40 6.64
CA ALA A 220 -2.00 29.05 7.38
C ALA A 220 -1.38 28.11 8.43
N LYS A 221 -0.09 28.30 8.72
CA LYS A 221 0.67 27.51 9.73
C LYS A 221 0.60 25.99 9.48
N SER A 222 0.73 25.60 8.21
CA SER A 222 0.71 24.20 7.78
C SER A 222 2.11 23.60 7.73
N CYS A 223 2.17 22.27 7.81
CA CYS A 223 3.38 21.50 7.60
C CYS A 223 3.14 20.44 6.54
N PHE A 224 4.07 20.38 5.59
CA PHE A 224 4.10 19.34 4.58
C PHE A 224 4.83 18.13 5.14
N LEU A 225 4.19 16.97 5.08
CA LEU A 225 4.73 15.69 5.49
C LEU A 225 4.88 14.81 4.25
N PHE A 226 6.01 14.16 4.13
CA PHE A 226 6.25 13.18 3.06
C PHE A 226 7.27 12.14 3.51
N PHE A 227 7.20 10.98 2.88
CA PHE A 227 8.22 9.95 2.99
C PHE A 227 9.11 10.00 1.75
N TYR A 228 10.39 9.68 1.93
CA TYR A 228 11.37 9.62 0.85
C TYR A 228 12.29 8.42 1.04
N HIS A 229 12.78 7.88 -0.09
CA HIS A 229 13.80 6.84 -0.14
C HIS A 229 14.85 7.30 -1.13
N MET A 230 16.07 7.55 -0.63
CA MET A 230 17.18 8.11 -1.39
C MET A 230 18.38 7.18 -1.24
N PHE A 231 18.39 6.05 -1.96
CA PHE A 231 19.44 5.03 -1.88
C PHE A 231 20.07 4.75 -3.24
N GLY A 232 21.41 4.77 -3.29
CA GLY A 232 22.17 4.47 -4.50
C GLY A 232 23.28 5.47 -4.81
N ARG A 233 24.21 5.04 -5.66
CA ARG A 233 25.40 5.84 -6.05
C ARG A 233 25.05 7.09 -6.84
N ASP A 234 24.02 7.00 -7.69
CA ASP A 234 23.63 8.07 -8.61
C ASP A 234 22.53 8.98 -8.02
N VAL A 235 22.21 8.82 -6.74
CA VAL A 235 21.20 9.63 -6.06
C VAL A 235 21.64 11.10 -6.00
N GLY A 236 20.81 11.96 -6.57
CA GLY A 236 21.01 13.41 -6.61
C GLY A 236 20.52 14.14 -5.35
N LYS A 237 19.79 15.23 -5.55
CA LYS A 237 19.32 16.13 -4.50
C LYS A 237 17.80 16.25 -4.55
N LEU A 238 17.13 15.97 -3.45
CA LEU A 238 15.69 16.25 -3.29
C LEU A 238 15.53 17.61 -2.62
N GLN A 239 14.69 18.48 -3.16
CA GLN A 239 14.40 19.80 -2.63
C GLN A 239 12.90 20.06 -2.54
N VAL A 240 12.48 20.81 -1.53
CA VAL A 240 11.10 21.26 -1.37
C VAL A 240 11.09 22.78 -1.44
N TYR A 241 10.21 23.30 -2.29
CA TYR A 241 9.97 24.71 -2.48
C TYR A 241 8.53 25.07 -2.13
N VAL A 242 8.33 26.30 -1.67
CA VAL A 242 7.01 26.90 -1.52
C VAL A 242 6.85 27.98 -2.58
N LYS A 243 5.85 27.82 -3.45
CA LYS A 243 5.51 28.78 -4.50
C LYS A 243 4.34 29.65 -4.04
N SER A 244 4.58 30.96 -3.94
CA SER A 244 3.60 31.95 -3.47
C SER A 244 3.87 33.31 -4.10
N ARG A 245 2.83 33.99 -4.60
CA ARG A 245 2.94 35.31 -5.26
C ARG A 245 4.01 35.39 -6.36
N GLY A 246 4.20 34.30 -7.13
CA GLY A 246 5.23 34.21 -8.17
C GLY A 246 6.66 34.04 -7.66
N LYS A 247 6.88 33.98 -6.34
CA LYS A 247 8.17 33.65 -5.72
C LYS A 247 8.23 32.16 -5.39
N MET A 248 9.43 31.58 -5.48
CA MET A 248 9.71 30.19 -5.11
C MET A 248 10.80 30.16 -4.05
N ASP A 249 10.44 29.81 -2.81
CA ASP A 249 11.35 29.77 -1.67
C ASP A 249 11.75 28.33 -1.35
N SER A 250 13.05 28.03 -1.30
CA SER A 250 13.53 26.71 -0.86
C SER A 250 13.38 26.59 0.65
N VAL A 251 12.63 25.59 1.10
CA VAL A 251 12.30 25.39 2.52
C VAL A 251 12.92 24.12 3.10
N TRP A 252 13.36 23.20 2.24
CA TRP A 252 14.03 21.97 2.65
C TRP A 252 14.87 21.42 1.49
N SER A 253 15.98 20.76 1.81
CA SER A 253 16.82 20.08 0.84
C SER A 253 17.61 18.95 1.51
N LEU A 254 17.79 17.86 0.77
CA LEU A 254 18.62 16.72 1.14
C LEU A 254 19.37 16.21 -0.09
N SER A 255 20.56 15.62 0.08
CA SER A 255 21.41 15.21 -1.04
C SER A 255 22.16 13.92 -0.77
N GLY A 256 22.36 13.13 -1.82
CA GLY A 256 23.10 11.89 -1.79
C GLY A 256 22.34 10.76 -1.08
N ASP A 257 23.03 9.64 -0.93
CA ASP A 257 22.54 8.43 -0.29
C ASP A 257 22.18 8.64 1.19
N GLN A 258 20.99 8.21 1.56
CA GLN A 258 20.41 8.27 2.92
C GLN A 258 20.22 6.86 3.52
N GLY A 259 20.77 5.83 2.88
CA GLY A 259 20.60 4.44 3.25
C GLY A 259 19.38 3.78 2.62
N ASN A 260 19.37 2.45 2.62
CA ASN A 260 18.31 1.65 2.02
C ASN A 260 17.10 1.50 2.97
N GLU A 261 16.53 2.62 3.38
CA GLU A 261 15.33 2.66 4.21
C GLU A 261 14.50 3.90 3.88
N TRP A 262 13.21 3.84 4.21
CA TRP A 262 12.31 4.96 4.03
C TRP A 262 12.39 5.90 5.21
N HIS A 263 12.49 7.19 4.91
CA HIS A 263 12.62 8.26 5.89
C HIS A 263 11.43 9.19 5.84
N GLN A 264 11.05 9.76 6.97
CA GLN A 264 10.00 10.78 7.05
C GLN A 264 10.61 12.17 7.14
N ALA A 265 10.09 13.09 6.33
CA ALA A 265 10.37 14.52 6.45
C ALA A 265 9.10 15.29 6.86
N GLN A 266 9.30 16.29 7.72
CA GLN A 266 8.28 17.28 8.06
C GLN A 266 8.84 18.68 7.81
N VAL A 267 8.20 19.42 6.90
CA VAL A 267 8.64 20.74 6.47
C VAL A 267 7.60 21.79 6.87
N ALA A 268 8.01 22.76 7.67
CA ALA A 268 7.14 23.88 8.04
C ALA A 268 6.94 24.83 6.84
N VAL A 269 5.68 25.12 6.53
CA VAL A 269 5.32 26.10 5.49
C VAL A 269 5.03 27.43 6.18
N ASN A 270 6.04 28.30 6.19
CA ASN A 270 6.02 29.53 6.97
C ASN A 270 4.97 30.54 6.46
N ASN A 271 4.14 31.05 7.39
CA ASN A 271 3.35 32.30 7.32
C ASN A 271 2.79 32.70 5.95
N GLN A 272 2.20 31.75 5.23
CA GLN A 272 1.50 32.06 3.99
C GLN A 272 0.21 32.84 4.30
N THR A 273 0.11 34.04 3.73
CA THR A 273 -1.06 34.94 3.88
C THR A 273 -1.95 34.94 2.63
N VAL A 274 -1.57 34.17 1.62
CA VAL A 274 -2.27 34.01 0.34
C VAL A 274 -2.17 32.56 -0.10
N SER A 275 -2.82 32.22 -1.22
CA SER A 275 -2.70 30.88 -1.80
C SER A 275 -1.26 30.55 -2.19
N TYR A 276 -0.85 29.32 -1.90
CA TYR A 276 0.47 28.79 -2.22
C TYR A 276 0.39 27.33 -2.66
N GLN A 277 1.48 26.86 -3.26
CA GLN A 277 1.71 25.45 -3.61
C GLN A 277 3.05 25.00 -3.04
N VAL A 278 3.17 23.71 -2.73
CA VAL A 278 4.46 23.06 -2.51
C VAL A 278 4.93 22.46 -3.81
N SER A 279 6.22 22.56 -4.11
CA SER A 279 6.83 21.87 -5.24
C SER A 279 8.04 21.06 -4.79
N MET A 280 8.06 19.78 -5.14
CA MET A 280 9.17 18.87 -4.91
C MET A 280 10.01 18.79 -6.18
N HIS A 281 11.31 19.03 -6.06
CA HIS A 281 12.26 19.02 -7.16
C HIS A 281 13.33 17.97 -6.88
N VAL A 282 13.71 17.24 -7.92
CA VAL A 282 14.88 16.36 -7.97
C VAL A 282 15.85 16.82 -9.03
#